data_AF-A0A1H6MCT4-F1
#
_entry.id   AF-A0A1H6MCT4-F1
#
_cell.length_a   1.000
_cell.length_b   1.000
_cell.length_c   1.000
_cell.angle_alpha   90.00
_cell.angle_beta   90.00
_cell.angle_gamma   90.00
#
_symmetry.space_group_name_H-M   'P 1'
#
loop_
_entity.id
_entity.type
_entity.pdbx_description
1 polymer ?
#
loop_
_entity_poly.entity_id
_entity_poly.type
_entity_poly.pdbx_seq_one_letter_code
_entity_poly.pdbx_strand_id
1 'polypeptide(L)'
;MKKLIYIIILMASLNIYAQNAIETDELFLKYEQEYLKAVSSEDGRNYELANKNFNSKFNDYKQRNKFQKSKDKERWLSKNFSKTEFSSADEALQTYKDMVELSTLIKDRNNAIQEIRNELLKKYDETLIWETLQARLKARK
;
A
#
# COMPACT_ATOMS: atom_id res chain seq x y z
N MET A 1 -45.31 31.13 6.88
CA MET A 1 -43.86 30.86 6.95
C MET A 1 -43.50 30.10 8.24
N LYS A 2 -43.74 28.78 8.34
CA LYS A 2 -43.44 28.01 9.57
C LYS A 2 -43.08 26.52 9.39
N LYS A 3 -42.70 26.04 8.20
CA LYS A 3 -42.47 24.58 7.99
C LYS A 3 -41.29 24.18 7.08
N LEU A 4 -40.27 25.03 6.92
CA LEU A 4 -39.13 24.73 6.03
C LEU A 4 -37.76 24.60 6.72
N ILE A 5 -37.67 24.79 8.05
CA ILE A 5 -36.39 24.80 8.77
C ILE A 5 -36.01 23.43 9.39
N TYR A 6 -36.93 22.48 9.47
CA TYR A 6 -36.69 21.22 10.18
C TYR A 6 -35.89 20.14 9.41
N ILE A 7 -35.78 20.23 8.08
CA ILE A 7 -35.11 19.18 7.29
C ILE A 7 -33.58 19.39 7.23
N ILE A 8 -33.11 20.64 7.30
CA ILE A 8 -31.67 20.95 7.22
C ILE A 8 -30.95 20.61 8.55
N ILE A 9 -31.63 20.76 9.69
CA ILE A 9 -31.07 20.42 11.01
C ILE A 9 -30.96 18.89 11.20
N LEU A 10 -31.84 18.11 10.55
CA LEU A 10 -31.78 16.65 10.63
C LEU A 10 -30.57 16.06 9.88
N MET A 11 -30.24 16.60 8.70
CA MET A 11 -29.06 16.11 7.95
C MET A 11 -27.74 16.45 8.62
N ALA A 12 -27.62 17.63 9.25
CA ALA A 12 -26.42 18.03 9.97
C ALA A 12 -26.19 17.21 11.26
N SER A 13 -27.26 16.84 11.97
CA SER A 13 -27.16 16.02 13.18
C SER A 13 -26.86 14.55 12.87
N LEU A 14 -27.37 14.00 11.78
CA LEU A 14 -27.00 12.65 11.32
C LEU A 14 -25.50 12.54 11.03
N ASN A 15 -24.90 13.55 10.40
CA ASN A 15 -23.46 13.55 10.12
C ASN A 15 -22.62 13.63 11.41
N ILE A 16 -22.99 14.46 12.39
CA ILE A 16 -22.24 14.55 13.66
C ILE A 16 -22.36 13.25 14.48
N TYR A 17 -23.55 12.62 14.49
CA TYR A 17 -23.74 11.34 15.19
C TYR A 17 -23.03 10.17 14.49
N ALA A 18 -23.10 10.10 13.15
CA ALA A 18 -22.38 9.09 12.36
C ALA A 18 -20.85 9.27 12.47
N GLN A 19 -20.37 10.51 12.53
CA GLN A 19 -18.96 10.84 12.72
C GLN A 19 -18.46 10.45 14.12
N ASN A 20 -19.22 10.73 15.19
CA ASN A 20 -18.90 10.24 16.53
C ASN A 20 -18.94 8.70 16.64
N ALA A 21 -19.81 8.04 15.86
CA ALA A 21 -19.91 6.58 15.85
C ALA A 21 -18.74 5.89 15.12
N ILE A 22 -18.33 6.40 13.95
CA ILE A 22 -17.20 5.82 13.21
C ILE A 22 -15.86 6.08 13.90
N GLU A 23 -15.68 7.22 14.58
CA GLU A 23 -14.43 7.55 15.28
C GLU A 23 -14.07 6.59 16.43
N THR A 24 -15.07 5.87 16.95
CA THR A 24 -14.93 4.89 18.03
C THR A 24 -15.14 3.44 17.56
N ASP A 25 -15.47 3.22 16.27
CA ASP A 25 -15.63 1.88 15.70
C ASP A 25 -14.25 1.17 15.63
N GLU A 26 -14.17 -0.05 16.19
CA GLU A 26 -12.93 -0.82 16.25
C GLU A 26 -12.32 -1.12 14.87
N LEU A 27 -13.17 -1.34 13.87
CA LEU A 27 -12.74 -1.60 12.49
C LEU A 27 -12.13 -0.33 11.87
N PHE A 28 -12.70 0.85 12.19
CA PHE A 28 -12.14 2.13 11.75
C PHE A 28 -10.81 2.42 12.44
N LEU A 29 -10.70 2.17 13.75
CA LEU A 29 -9.45 2.31 14.48
C LEU A 29 -8.35 1.38 13.94
N LYS A 30 -8.71 0.14 13.59
CA LYS A 30 -7.79 -0.80 12.93
C LYS A 30 -7.37 -0.31 11.54
N TYR A 31 -8.31 0.21 10.75
CA TYR A 31 -8.03 0.83 9.44
C TYR A 31 -7.05 1.99 9.56
N GLU A 32 -7.29 2.92 10.50
CA GLU A 32 -6.40 4.06 10.77
C GLU A 32 -4.98 3.58 11.14
N GLN A 33 -4.86 2.58 12.02
CA GLN A 33 -3.58 2.03 12.42
C GLN A 33 -2.80 1.42 11.25
N GLU A 34 -3.44 0.60 10.42
CA GLU A 34 -2.80 -0.02 9.25
C GLU A 34 -2.45 1.03 8.18
N TYR A 35 -3.31 2.03 7.99
CA TYR A 35 -3.01 3.16 7.11
C TYR A 35 -1.77 3.93 7.57
N LEU A 36 -1.68 4.23 8.87
CA LEU A 36 -0.52 4.92 9.44
C LEU A 36 0.76 4.11 9.31
N LYS A 37 0.72 2.80 9.57
CA LYS A 37 1.87 1.90 9.37
C LYS A 37 2.33 1.91 7.92
N ALA A 38 1.42 1.89 6.95
CA ALA A 38 1.78 1.91 5.54
C ALA A 38 2.40 3.25 5.14
N VAL A 39 1.80 4.38 5.52
CA VAL A 39 2.29 5.71 5.16
C VAL A 39 3.59 6.09 5.87
N SER A 40 3.84 5.57 7.08
CA SER A 40 5.10 5.79 7.80
C SER A 40 6.21 4.82 7.42
N SER A 41 5.88 3.71 6.72
CA SER A 41 6.87 2.73 6.34
C SER A 41 7.80 3.25 5.25
N GLU A 42 9.08 2.90 5.37
CA GLU A 42 10.05 3.16 4.31
C GLU A 42 9.98 2.10 3.19
N ASP A 43 9.07 1.14 3.27
CA ASP A 43 9.03 -0.03 2.40
C ASP A 43 8.95 0.35 0.91
N GLY A 44 8.14 1.34 0.55
CA GLY A 44 8.05 1.84 -0.82
C GLY A 44 9.38 2.39 -1.33
N ARG A 45 10.07 3.18 -0.49
CA ARG A 45 11.41 3.71 -0.79
C ARG A 45 12.45 2.59 -0.89
N ASN A 46 12.40 1.63 0.04
CA ASN A 46 13.31 0.50 0.10
C ASN A 46 13.14 -0.40 -1.12
N TYR A 47 11.90 -0.66 -1.54
CA TYR A 47 11.60 -1.37 -2.77
C TYR A 47 12.08 -0.61 -4.01
N GLU A 48 11.83 0.70 -4.11
CA GLU A 48 12.30 1.49 -5.25
C GLU A 48 13.82 1.46 -5.37
N LEU A 49 14.53 1.59 -4.25
CA LEU A 49 15.98 1.49 -4.20
C LEU A 49 16.48 0.09 -4.57
N ALA A 50 15.89 -0.96 -4.00
CA ALA A 50 16.24 -2.35 -4.29
C ALA A 50 16.00 -2.67 -5.78
N ASN A 51 14.85 -2.27 -6.32
CA ASN A 51 14.51 -2.47 -7.73
C ASN A 51 15.44 -1.68 -8.66
N LYS A 52 15.80 -0.44 -8.30
CA LYS A 52 16.78 0.35 -9.07
C LYS A 52 18.15 -0.33 -9.08
N ASN A 53 18.65 -0.72 -7.90
CA ASN A 53 19.95 -1.36 -7.74
C ASN A 53 20.02 -2.71 -8.47
N PHE A 54 18.98 -3.53 -8.37
CA PHE A 54 18.90 -4.80 -9.08
C PHE A 54 18.90 -4.59 -10.60
N ASN A 55 18.09 -3.66 -11.11
CA ASN A 55 18.00 -3.41 -12.55
C ASN A 55 19.24 -2.71 -13.14
N SER A 56 20.02 -1.98 -12.33
CA SER A 56 21.28 -1.38 -12.78
C SER A 56 22.40 -2.41 -12.92
N LYS A 57 22.29 -3.59 -12.32
CA LYS A 57 23.29 -4.66 -12.41
C LYS A 57 23.25 -5.44 -13.72
N PHE A 58 22.38 -5.11 -14.67
CA PHE A 58 22.37 -5.75 -15.98
C PHE A 58 23.34 -5.04 -16.93
N ASN A 59 24.21 -5.79 -17.60
CA ASN A 59 25.23 -5.24 -18.49
C ASN A 59 24.63 -4.43 -19.66
N ASP A 60 23.41 -4.78 -20.07
CA ASP A 60 22.67 -4.03 -21.07
C ASP A 60 21.14 -4.18 -20.90
N TYR A 61 20.40 -3.25 -21.51
CA TYR A 61 18.94 -3.22 -21.46
C TYR A 61 18.28 -4.44 -22.12
N LYS A 62 18.91 -5.07 -23.11
CA LYS A 62 18.37 -6.24 -23.81
C LYS A 62 18.37 -7.44 -22.88
N GLN A 63 19.41 -7.64 -22.07
CA GLN A 63 19.45 -8.71 -21.07
C GLN A 63 18.40 -8.50 -19.98
N ARG A 64 18.25 -7.27 -19.48
CA ARG A 64 17.18 -6.92 -18.55
C ARG A 64 15.80 -7.23 -19.13
N ASN A 65 15.55 -6.88 -20.38
CA ASN A 65 14.28 -7.19 -21.05
C ASN A 65 14.04 -8.70 -21.22
N LYS A 66 15.09 -9.48 -21.51
CA LYS A 66 15.00 -10.96 -21.56
C LYS A 66 14.68 -11.54 -20.19
N PHE A 67 15.35 -11.06 -19.14
CA PHE A 67 15.04 -11.44 -17.77
C PHE A 67 13.58 -11.14 -17.42
N GLN A 68 13.11 -9.92 -17.66
CA GLN A 68 11.73 -9.51 -17.36
C GLN A 68 10.68 -10.41 -18.04
N LYS A 69 10.95 -10.84 -19.27
CA LYS A 69 10.08 -11.75 -20.04
C LYS A 69 10.23 -13.23 -19.71
N SER A 70 11.25 -13.62 -18.93
CA SER A 70 11.44 -15.01 -18.52
C SER A 70 10.31 -15.44 -17.58
N LYS A 71 9.75 -16.63 -17.82
CA LYS A 71 8.77 -17.25 -16.90
C LYS A 71 9.42 -17.67 -15.58
N ASP A 72 10.67 -18.11 -15.66
CA ASP A 72 11.46 -18.58 -14.52
C ASP A 72 12.62 -17.62 -14.30
N LYS A 73 12.43 -16.68 -13.37
CA LYS A 73 13.39 -15.60 -13.09
C LYS A 73 14.62 -16.11 -12.37
N GLU A 74 14.45 -17.00 -11.41
CA GLU A 74 15.55 -17.59 -10.65
C GLU A 74 16.45 -18.40 -11.57
N ARG A 75 15.90 -19.33 -12.35
CA ARG A 75 16.71 -20.12 -13.29
C ARG A 75 17.38 -19.26 -14.36
N TRP A 76 16.72 -18.19 -14.80
CA TRP A 76 17.33 -17.25 -15.74
C TRP A 76 18.56 -16.59 -15.13
N LEU A 77 18.47 -16.11 -13.89
CA LEU A 77 19.59 -15.49 -13.18
C LEU A 77 20.73 -16.46 -12.96
N SER A 78 20.46 -17.69 -12.49
CA SER A 78 21.51 -18.70 -12.30
C SER A 78 22.27 -19.02 -13.58
N LYS A 79 21.56 -19.13 -14.71
CA LYS A 79 22.18 -19.46 -16.01
C LYS A 79 22.86 -18.27 -16.71
N ASN A 80 22.40 -17.05 -16.44
CA ASN A 80 22.82 -15.86 -17.17
C ASN A 80 23.45 -14.80 -16.25
N PHE A 81 23.94 -15.16 -15.07
CA PHE A 81 24.58 -14.21 -14.15
C PHE A 81 25.78 -13.51 -14.79
N SER A 82 26.49 -14.16 -15.73
CA SER A 82 27.56 -13.55 -16.53
C SER A 82 27.09 -12.40 -17.45
N LYS A 83 25.78 -12.19 -17.58
CA LYS A 83 25.14 -11.05 -18.26
C LYS A 83 24.78 -9.91 -17.30
N THR A 84 25.26 -10.01 -16.06
CA THR A 84 25.07 -9.05 -14.99
C THR A 84 26.42 -8.70 -14.36
N GLU A 85 26.42 -7.66 -13.52
CA GLU A 85 27.54 -7.18 -12.72
C GLU A 85 27.50 -7.73 -11.28
N PHE A 86 26.73 -8.79 -11.04
CA PHE A 86 26.79 -9.53 -9.77
C PHE A 86 28.05 -10.41 -9.75
N SER A 87 28.63 -10.56 -8.56
CA SER A 87 29.87 -11.33 -8.35
C SER A 87 29.63 -12.84 -8.49
N SER A 88 28.40 -13.29 -8.23
CA SER A 88 27.99 -14.69 -8.35
C SER A 88 26.52 -14.85 -8.72
N ALA A 89 26.15 -16.05 -9.15
CA ALA A 89 24.75 -16.43 -9.35
C ALA A 89 23.94 -16.35 -8.05
N ASP A 90 24.55 -16.70 -6.91
CA ASP A 90 23.89 -16.68 -5.60
C ASP A 90 23.61 -15.24 -5.14
N GLU A 91 24.55 -14.31 -5.36
CA GLU A 91 24.34 -12.88 -5.09
C GLU A 91 23.18 -12.32 -5.95
N ALA A 92 23.16 -12.66 -7.24
CA ALA A 92 22.11 -12.23 -8.16
C ALA A 92 20.73 -12.76 -7.73
N LEU A 93 20.67 -14.04 -7.32
CA LEU A 93 19.45 -14.67 -6.82
C LEU A 93 18.97 -14.05 -5.52
N GLN A 94 19.87 -13.85 -4.56
CA GLN A 94 19.50 -13.28 -3.26
C GLN A 94 18.97 -11.84 -3.43
N THR A 95 19.68 -11.01 -4.20
CA THR A 95 19.25 -9.63 -4.48
C THR A 95 17.86 -9.59 -5.14
N TYR A 96 17.59 -10.54 -6.04
CA TYR A 96 16.28 -10.67 -6.66
C TYR A 96 15.20 -11.08 -5.64
N LYS A 97 15.48 -12.05 -4.77
CA LYS A 97 14.56 -12.52 -3.73
C LYS A 97 14.21 -11.42 -2.74
N ASP A 98 15.21 -10.68 -2.25
CA ASP A 98 15.02 -9.56 -1.33
C ASP A 98 14.11 -8.48 -1.95
N MET A 99 14.35 -8.15 -3.23
CA MET A 99 13.50 -7.21 -3.97
C MET A 99 12.05 -7.71 -4.12
N VAL A 100 11.86 -9.00 -4.41
CA VAL A 100 10.53 -9.63 -4.50
C VAL A 100 9.83 -9.66 -3.15
N GLU A 101 10.55 -9.97 -2.08
CA GLU A 101 10.01 -9.96 -0.71
C GLU A 101 9.48 -8.59 -0.32
N LEU A 102 10.26 -7.52 -0.59
CA LEU A 102 9.80 -6.14 -0.39
C LEU A 102 8.54 -5.83 -1.19
N SER A 103 8.46 -6.27 -2.45
CA SER A 103 7.27 -6.10 -3.28
C SER A 103 6.04 -6.81 -2.70
N THR A 104 6.22 -8.05 -2.22
CA THR A 104 5.18 -8.84 -1.57
C THR A 104 4.72 -8.18 -0.27
N LEU A 105 5.65 -7.73 0.58
CA LEU A 105 5.32 -7.03 1.83
C LEU A 105 4.45 -5.78 1.58
N ILE A 106 4.81 -4.97 0.59
CA ILE A 106 4.01 -3.79 0.19
C ILE A 106 2.62 -4.22 -0.28
N LYS A 107 2.55 -5.25 -1.12
CA LYS A 107 1.29 -5.77 -1.65
C LYS A 107 0.38 -6.29 -0.53
N ASP A 108 0.92 -7.07 0.39
CA ASP A 108 0.16 -7.69 1.48
C ASP A 108 -0.36 -6.63 2.45
N ARG A 109 0.42 -5.60 2.77
CA ARG A 109 -0.05 -4.45 3.55
C ARG A 109 -1.16 -3.69 2.83
N ASN A 110 -1.00 -3.42 1.54
CA ASN A 110 -2.05 -2.76 0.76
C ASN A 110 -3.34 -3.59 0.73
N ASN A 111 -3.24 -4.91 0.55
CA ASN A 111 -4.38 -5.81 0.59
C ASN A 111 -5.07 -5.79 1.96
N ALA A 112 -4.31 -5.87 3.06
CA ALA A 112 -4.87 -5.81 4.41
C ALA A 112 -5.66 -4.50 4.65
N ILE A 113 -5.14 -3.37 4.19
CA ILE A 113 -5.84 -2.07 4.28
C ILE A 113 -7.12 -2.09 3.45
N GLN A 114 -7.08 -2.63 2.22
CA GLN A 114 -8.25 -2.71 1.35
C GLN A 114 -9.32 -3.66 1.90
N GLU A 115 -8.93 -4.79 2.50
CA GLU A 115 -9.86 -5.72 3.15
C GLU A 115 -10.60 -5.03 4.30
N ILE A 116 -9.88 -4.34 5.19
CA ILE A 116 -10.51 -3.61 6.30
C ILE A 116 -11.41 -2.49 5.77
N ARG A 117 -10.97 -1.77 4.73
CA ARG A 117 -11.75 -0.73 4.06
C ARG A 117 -13.03 -1.29 3.45
N ASN A 118 -12.97 -2.44 2.79
CA ASN A 118 -14.15 -3.08 2.21
C ASN A 118 -15.16 -3.50 3.28
N GLU A 119 -14.70 -3.95 4.45
CA GLU A 119 -15.58 -4.23 5.59
C GLU A 119 -16.19 -2.94 6.16
N LEU A 120 -15.45 -1.82 6.20
CA LEU A 120 -15.99 -0.52 6.61
C LEU A 120 -17.04 -0.01 5.63
N LEU A 121 -16.83 -0.19 4.32
CA LEU A 121 -17.75 0.22 3.26
C LEU A 121 -19.10 -0.52 3.32
N LYS A 122 -19.20 -1.63 4.06
CA LYS A 122 -20.49 -2.29 4.34
C LYS A 122 -21.32 -1.54 5.39
N LYS A 123 -20.69 -0.69 6.21
CA LYS A 123 -21.31 0.03 7.33
C LYS A 123 -21.42 1.54 7.10
N TYR A 124 -20.42 2.12 6.44
CA TYR A 124 -20.25 3.56 6.28
C TYR A 124 -20.02 3.90 4.81
N ASP A 125 -20.40 5.11 4.40
CA ASP A 125 -20.07 5.60 3.07
C ASP A 125 -18.57 5.94 2.94
N GLU A 126 -18.08 5.88 1.71
CA GLU A 126 -16.66 6.13 1.39
C GLU A 126 -16.20 7.52 1.82
N THR A 127 -17.06 8.53 1.69
CA THR A 127 -16.76 9.92 2.01
C THR A 127 -16.56 10.08 3.52
N LEU A 128 -17.46 9.53 4.35
CA LEU A 128 -17.37 9.56 5.81
C LEU A 128 -16.10 8.87 6.32
N ILE A 129 -15.76 7.70 5.77
CA ILE A 129 -14.51 6.99 6.14
C ILE A 129 -13.29 7.87 5.84
N TRP A 130 -13.26 8.47 4.64
CA TRP A 130 -12.14 9.31 4.21
C TRP A 130 -12.02 10.60 5.02
N GLU A 131 -13.12 11.33 5.20
CA GLU A 131 -13.15 12.58 5.97
C GLU A 131 -12.75 12.36 7.44
N THR A 132 -13.24 11.27 8.04
CA THR A 132 -12.86 10.90 9.42
C THR A 132 -11.38 10.60 9.53
N LEU A 133 -10.81 9.83 8.58
CA LEU A 133 -9.38 9.56 8.54
C LEU A 133 -8.58 10.86 8.42
N GLN A 134 -8.95 11.74 7.48
CA GLN A 134 -8.25 13.01 7.26
C GLN A 134 -8.30 13.93 8.48
N ALA A 135 -9.46 14.03 9.14
CA ALA A 135 -9.63 14.84 10.35
C ALA A 135 -8.68 14.37 11.46
N ARG A 136 -8.59 13.05 11.68
CA ARG A 136 -7.71 12.47 12.71
C ARG A 136 -6.23 12.57 12.35
N LEU A 137 -5.86 12.38 11.07
CA LEU A 137 -4.49 12.62 10.61
C LEU A 137 -4.07 14.08 10.79
N LYS A 138 -4.98 15.03 10.56
CA LYS A 138 -4.74 16.46 10.80
C LYS A 138 -4.57 16.76 12.29
N ALA A 139 -5.37 16.15 13.17
CA ALA A 139 -5.27 16.34 14.62
C ALA A 139 -3.98 15.77 15.24
N ARG A 140 -3.29 14.85 14.53
CA ARG A 140 -2.01 14.28 14.95
C ARG A 140 -0.78 15.12 14.54
N LYS A 141 -0.96 16.11 13.66
CA LYS A 141 0.09 17.04 13.21
C LYS A 141 0.08 18.29 14.07
#